data_AF-A0A2V5XIC1-F1
#
_entry.id   AF-A0A2V5XIC1-F1
#
_cell.length_a   1.000
_cell.length_b   1.000
_cell.length_c   1.000
_cell.angle_alpha   90.00
_cell.angle_beta   90.00
_cell.angle_gamma   90.00
#
_symmetry.space_group_name_H-M   'P 1'
#
loop_
_entity.id
_entity.type
_entity.pdbx_description
1 polymer ?
#
loop_
_entity_poly.entity_id
_entity_poly.type
_entity_poly.pdbx_seq_one_letter_code
_entity_poly.pdbx_strand_id
1 'polypeptide(L)'
;KLGQKFVDEPELWKQTEVMTRNVLKNSGINYVEVPNEAAFYGPKIDVQAWSVIGREFSIATNQVDFAQPRRFNLVYKDKDNTEKTPICIHRAPLGTHERFIGFLIEHYAGNFPLWLSPEQVRILTIGDDAKLIDYSMSILNELRAHEVRAEIDKSTDQINGKIQRAEQMKVHTMFVIGKRDMEADAISVRVHGKGNLGTKPRAEAIADTLSSIKERRA
;
A
#
# COMPACT_ATOMS: atom_id res chain seq x y z
N LYS A 1 2.26 -26.95 -25.56
CA LYS A 1 1.45 -27.91 -26.35
C LYS A 1 0.18 -28.24 -25.59
N LEU A 2 -0.96 -28.26 -26.27
CA LEU A 2 -2.23 -28.74 -25.69
C LEU A 2 -2.08 -30.20 -25.25
N GLY A 3 -2.79 -30.58 -24.18
CA GLY A 3 -2.70 -31.90 -23.57
C GLY A 3 -1.40 -32.18 -22.80
N GLN A 4 -0.45 -31.24 -22.76
CA GLN A 4 0.80 -31.34 -21.98
C GLN A 4 0.92 -30.22 -20.95
N LYS A 5 1.12 -28.98 -21.43
CA LYS A 5 1.20 -27.77 -20.57
C LYS A 5 -0.16 -27.11 -20.41
N PHE A 6 -1.04 -27.25 -21.41
CA PHE A 6 -2.32 -26.57 -21.50
C PHE A 6 -3.46 -27.59 -21.60
N VAL A 7 -4.63 -27.25 -21.08
CA VAL A 7 -5.84 -28.06 -21.25
C VAL A 7 -6.19 -28.24 -22.73
N ASP A 8 -6.64 -29.43 -23.12
CA ASP A 8 -6.90 -29.81 -24.51
C ASP A 8 -8.29 -29.38 -25.00
N GLU A 9 -8.46 -28.06 -25.12
CA GLU A 9 -9.73 -27.42 -25.51
C GLU A 9 -9.47 -26.31 -26.54
N PRO A 10 -9.05 -26.66 -27.77
CA PRO A 10 -8.52 -25.69 -28.75
C PRO A 10 -9.49 -24.57 -29.12
N GLU A 11 -10.80 -24.86 -29.16
CA GLU A 11 -11.82 -23.85 -29.52
C GLU A 11 -12.06 -22.86 -28.38
N LEU A 12 -12.05 -23.32 -27.12
CA LEU A 12 -12.16 -22.42 -25.96
C LEU A 12 -10.91 -21.55 -25.80
N TRP A 13 -9.72 -22.07 -26.12
CA TRP A 13 -8.50 -21.27 -26.19
C TRP A 13 -8.64 -20.11 -27.18
N LYS A 14 -8.98 -20.39 -28.44
CA LYS A 14 -9.16 -19.34 -29.47
C LYS A 14 -10.20 -18.32 -29.03
N GLN A 15 -11.34 -18.77 -28.51
CA GLN A 15 -12.43 -17.91 -28.08
C GLN A 15 -11.98 -16.97 -26.94
N THR A 16 -11.38 -17.52 -25.89
CA THR A 16 -10.99 -16.75 -24.70
C THR A 16 -9.78 -15.85 -24.95
N GLU A 17 -8.86 -16.23 -25.83
CA GLU A 17 -7.78 -15.34 -26.31
C GLU A 17 -8.34 -14.12 -27.05
N VAL A 18 -9.32 -14.33 -27.96
CA VAL A 18 -10.00 -13.22 -28.66
C VAL A 18 -10.72 -12.32 -27.67
N MET A 19 -11.44 -12.88 -26.69
CA MET A 19 -12.11 -12.09 -25.65
C MET A 19 -11.12 -11.24 -24.86
N THR A 20 -10.03 -11.84 -24.37
CA THR A 20 -8.99 -11.18 -23.59
C THR A 20 -8.34 -10.04 -24.37
N ARG A 21 -8.02 -10.29 -25.65
CA ARG A 21 -7.45 -9.29 -26.56
C ARG A 21 -8.42 -8.13 -26.80
N ASN A 22 -9.70 -8.41 -27.02
CA ASN A 22 -10.70 -7.38 -27.24
C ASN A 22 -10.90 -6.49 -26.00
N VAL A 23 -10.82 -7.05 -24.79
CA VAL A 23 -10.84 -6.26 -23.54
C VAL A 23 -9.68 -5.25 -23.51
N LEU A 24 -8.45 -5.70 -23.80
CA LEU A 24 -7.29 -4.82 -23.82
C LEU A 24 -7.41 -3.74 -24.91
N LYS A 25 -7.80 -4.12 -26.14
CA LYS A 25 -8.04 -3.16 -27.23
C LYS A 25 -9.09 -2.10 -26.87
N ASN A 26 -10.24 -2.52 -26.32
CA ASN A 26 -11.33 -1.62 -25.97
C ASN A 26 -10.99 -0.71 -24.78
N SER A 27 -10.13 -1.18 -23.87
CA SER A 27 -9.64 -0.38 -22.75
C SER A 27 -8.61 0.68 -23.13
N GLY A 28 -8.01 0.60 -24.32
CA GLY A 28 -6.92 1.49 -24.76
C GLY A 28 -5.63 1.32 -23.94
N ILE A 29 -5.48 0.24 -23.18
CA ILE A 29 -4.28 -0.04 -22.40
C ILE A 29 -3.20 -0.59 -23.34
N ASN A 30 -1.98 -0.08 -23.22
CA ASN A 30 -0.84 -0.62 -23.94
C ASN A 30 -0.49 -2.02 -23.43
N TYR A 31 -0.31 -2.98 -24.35
CA TYR A 31 0.01 -4.35 -24.00
C TYR A 31 0.88 -5.02 -25.05
N VAL A 32 1.54 -6.11 -24.66
CA VAL A 32 2.32 -6.99 -25.55
C VAL A 32 1.77 -8.40 -25.38
N GLU A 33 1.52 -9.09 -26.50
CA GLU A 33 1.15 -10.51 -26.46
C GLU A 33 2.41 -11.36 -26.42
N VAL A 34 2.54 -12.19 -25.40
CA VAL A 34 3.67 -13.11 -25.23
C VAL A 34 3.18 -14.55 -25.37
N PRO A 35 3.57 -15.27 -26.44
CA PRO A 35 3.18 -16.66 -26.63
C PRO A 35 3.68 -17.56 -25.50
N ASN A 36 2.89 -18.57 -25.14
CA ASN A 36 3.22 -19.61 -24.14
C ASN A 36 3.36 -19.16 -22.67
N GLU A 37 3.05 -17.90 -22.36
CA GLU A 37 3.04 -17.38 -20.99
C GLU A 37 1.69 -17.53 -20.27
N ALA A 38 0.65 -18.04 -20.93
CA ALA A 38 -0.67 -18.26 -20.33
C ALA A 38 -0.63 -19.24 -19.13
N ALA A 39 -1.66 -19.20 -18.28
CA ALA A 39 -1.88 -20.26 -17.30
C ALA A 39 -2.27 -21.56 -18.01
N PHE A 40 -2.16 -22.72 -17.35
CA PHE A 40 -2.48 -24.00 -18.01
C PHE A 40 -3.95 -24.14 -18.41
N TYR A 41 -4.85 -23.38 -17.78
CA TYR A 41 -6.31 -23.45 -17.91
C TYR A 41 -6.95 -22.31 -18.73
N GLY A 42 -6.15 -21.39 -19.25
CA GLY A 42 -6.64 -20.30 -20.09
C GLY A 42 -5.72 -19.07 -20.13
N PRO A 43 -6.07 -18.06 -20.94
CA PRO A 43 -5.26 -16.86 -21.12
C PRO A 43 -5.27 -15.98 -19.88
N LYS A 44 -4.25 -15.12 -19.74
CA LYS A 44 -4.15 -14.16 -18.66
C LYS A 44 -3.63 -12.81 -19.12
N ILE A 45 -4.03 -11.77 -18.40
CA ILE A 45 -3.52 -10.42 -18.47
C ILE A 45 -2.66 -10.22 -17.24
N ASP A 46 -1.36 -10.02 -17.42
CA ASP A 46 -0.44 -9.72 -16.33
C ASP A 46 -0.02 -8.25 -16.38
N VAL A 47 -0.05 -7.58 -15.22
CA VAL A 47 0.53 -6.26 -15.04
C VAL A 47 1.99 -6.44 -14.62
N GLN A 48 2.90 -6.04 -15.51
CA GLN A 48 4.33 -6.09 -15.25
C GLN A 48 4.81 -4.81 -14.58
N ALA A 49 5.73 -4.95 -13.64
CA ALA A 49 6.46 -3.84 -13.03
C ALA A 49 7.94 -4.15 -12.98
N TRP A 50 8.76 -3.12 -13.17
CA TRP A 50 10.20 -3.20 -13.06
C TRP A 50 10.62 -2.89 -11.63
N SER A 51 11.39 -3.79 -11.05
CA SER A 51 12.07 -3.56 -9.78
C SER A 51 13.29 -2.66 -9.96
N VAL A 52 13.77 -2.07 -8.86
CA VAL A 52 14.95 -1.19 -8.88
C VAL A 52 16.25 -1.90 -9.28
N ILE A 53 16.29 -3.24 -9.19
CA ILE A 53 17.41 -4.06 -9.66
C ILE A 53 17.36 -4.35 -11.17
N GLY A 54 16.41 -3.77 -11.90
CA GLY A 54 16.25 -3.95 -13.34
C GLY A 54 15.60 -5.28 -13.74
N ARG A 55 14.92 -5.96 -12.81
CA ARG A 55 14.18 -7.20 -13.09
C ARG A 55 12.68 -6.93 -13.19
N GLU A 56 12.05 -7.50 -14.20
CA GLU A 56 10.60 -7.45 -14.40
C GLU A 56 9.88 -8.53 -13.58
N PHE A 57 8.76 -8.16 -12.98
CA PHE A 57 7.87 -9.06 -12.24
C PHE A 57 6.41 -8.78 -12.55
N SER A 58 5.60 -9.84 -12.57
CA SER A 58 4.15 -9.71 -12.60
C SER A 58 3.63 -9.40 -11.20
N ILE A 59 3.02 -8.22 -11.04
CA ILE A 59 2.51 -7.72 -9.75
C ILE A 59 1.01 -7.95 -9.59
N ALA A 60 0.27 -8.00 -10.69
CA ALA A 60 -1.15 -8.28 -10.68
C ALA A 60 -1.53 -9.09 -11.91
N THR A 61 -2.65 -9.80 -11.83
CA THR A 61 -3.09 -10.70 -12.90
C THR A 61 -4.61 -10.81 -12.93
N ASN A 62 -5.17 -10.91 -14.13
CA ASN A 62 -6.54 -11.35 -14.41
C ASN A 62 -6.47 -12.53 -15.36
N GLN A 63 -6.91 -13.71 -14.93
CA GLN A 63 -6.80 -14.96 -15.68
C GLN A 63 -8.19 -15.49 -15.99
N VAL A 64 -8.41 -15.83 -17.27
CA VAL A 64 -9.67 -16.38 -17.75
C VAL A 64 -9.58 -17.90 -17.69
N ASP A 65 -10.34 -18.52 -16.81
CA ASP A 65 -10.33 -19.97 -16.59
C ASP A 65 -11.65 -20.58 -17.08
N PHE A 66 -11.53 -21.38 -18.13
CA PHE A 66 -12.64 -22.14 -18.70
C PHE A 66 -12.57 -23.64 -18.36
N ALA A 67 -11.54 -24.08 -17.64
CA ALA A 67 -11.31 -25.49 -17.36
C ALA A 67 -11.81 -25.92 -15.97
N GLN A 68 -11.48 -25.16 -14.92
CA GLN A 68 -11.83 -25.55 -13.55
C GLN A 68 -13.35 -25.59 -13.33
N PRO A 69 -14.15 -24.61 -13.81
CA PRO A 69 -15.60 -24.68 -13.64
C PRO A 69 -16.22 -26.01 -14.10
N ARG A 70 -15.78 -26.53 -15.26
CA ARG A 70 -16.22 -27.83 -15.78
C ARG A 70 -15.75 -28.98 -14.89
N ARG A 71 -14.50 -28.96 -14.42
CA ARG A 71 -13.94 -30.01 -13.52
C ARG A 71 -14.66 -30.11 -12.18
N PHE A 72 -15.14 -28.99 -11.66
CA PHE A 72 -15.92 -28.92 -10.41
C PHE A 72 -17.43 -29.10 -10.63
N ASN A 73 -17.88 -29.37 -11.85
CA ASN A 73 -19.30 -29.45 -12.22
C ASN A 73 -20.10 -28.20 -11.81
N LEU A 74 -19.50 -27.02 -11.97
CA LEU A 74 -20.17 -25.76 -11.73
C LEU A 74 -21.15 -25.47 -12.88
N VAL A 75 -22.40 -25.19 -12.53
CA VAL A 75 -23.46 -24.88 -13.49
C VAL A 75 -24.33 -23.72 -12.99
N TYR A 76 -24.88 -22.96 -13.92
CA TYR A 76 -25.95 -21.99 -13.66
C TYR A 76 -27.07 -22.18 -14.70
N LYS A 77 -28.29 -21.75 -14.35
CA LYS A 77 -29.42 -21.73 -15.29
C LYS A 77 -29.37 -20.45 -16.12
N ASP A 78 -29.32 -20.57 -17.43
CA ASP A 78 -29.38 -19.42 -18.34
C ASP A 78 -30.84 -19.01 -18.62
N LYS A 79 -31.05 -17.92 -19.35
CA LYS A 79 -32.35 -17.33 -19.70
C LYS A 79 -33.32 -18.28 -20.40
N ASP A 80 -32.78 -19.31 -21.06
CA ASP A 80 -33.54 -20.37 -21.74
C ASP A 80 -33.82 -21.58 -20.81
N ASN A 81 -33.53 -21.44 -19.51
CA ASN A 81 -33.65 -22.47 -18.47
C ASN A 81 -32.77 -23.70 -18.73
N THR A 82 -31.76 -23.59 -19.61
CA THR A 82 -30.73 -24.62 -19.83
C THR A 82 -29.57 -24.45 -18.84
N GLU A 83 -28.92 -25.55 -18.48
CA GLU A 83 -27.71 -25.51 -17.66
C GLU A 83 -26.50 -25.14 -18.50
N LYS A 84 -25.74 -24.14 -18.05
CA LYS A 84 -24.48 -23.72 -18.68
C LYS A 84 -23.36 -23.69 -17.66
N THR A 85 -22.15 -24.01 -18.12
CA THR A 85 -20.93 -23.89 -17.32
C THR A 85 -20.45 -22.43 -17.34
N PRO A 86 -20.18 -21.81 -16.18
CA PRO A 86 -19.64 -20.46 -16.14
C PRO A 86 -18.15 -20.43 -16.52
N ILE A 87 -17.66 -19.26 -16.92
CA ILE A 87 -16.21 -18.97 -16.98
C ILE A 87 -15.80 -18.36 -15.64
N CYS A 88 -14.66 -18.77 -15.11
CA CYS A 88 -14.09 -18.21 -13.89
C CYS A 88 -13.03 -17.15 -14.22
N ILE A 89 -12.99 -16.08 -13.43
CA ILE A 89 -11.93 -15.06 -13.51
C ILE A 89 -11.13 -15.10 -12.22
N HIS A 90 -9.86 -15.50 -12.31
CA HIS A 90 -8.92 -15.41 -11.20
C HIS A 90 -8.27 -14.03 -11.21
N ARG A 91 -8.39 -13.29 -10.10
CA ARG A 91 -7.82 -11.94 -9.97
C ARG A 91 -6.99 -11.79 -8.71
N ALA A 92 -5.81 -11.21 -8.85
CA ALA A 92 -4.97 -10.81 -7.72
C ALA A 92 -4.46 -9.37 -7.94
N PRO A 93 -5.24 -8.33 -7.58
CA PRO A 93 -4.89 -6.94 -7.85
C PRO A 93 -3.61 -6.45 -7.15
N LEU A 94 -3.32 -6.99 -5.97
CA LEU A 94 -2.10 -6.68 -5.20
C LEU A 94 -1.03 -7.78 -5.33
N GLY A 95 -1.29 -8.84 -6.09
CA GLY A 95 -0.43 -10.01 -6.12
C GLY A 95 -0.27 -10.62 -4.72
N THR A 96 0.97 -11.00 -4.37
CA THR A 96 1.30 -11.40 -3.00
C THR A 96 1.70 -10.20 -2.16
N HIS A 97 1.33 -10.22 -0.88
CA HIS A 97 1.62 -9.11 0.04
C HIS A 97 3.14 -8.85 0.14
N GLU A 98 3.95 -9.89 0.17
CA GLU A 98 5.42 -9.79 0.25
C GLU A 98 5.99 -9.05 -0.96
N ARG A 99 5.52 -9.38 -2.17
CA ARG A 99 5.97 -8.72 -3.40
C ARG A 99 5.49 -7.28 -3.44
N PHE A 100 4.23 -7.04 -3.10
CA PHE A 100 3.67 -5.69 -3.08
C PHE A 100 4.42 -4.79 -2.09
N ILE A 101 4.66 -5.26 -0.87
CA ILE A 101 5.44 -4.53 0.13
C ILE A 101 6.88 -4.32 -0.35
N GLY A 102 7.50 -5.32 -0.98
CA GLY A 102 8.82 -5.16 -1.62
C GLY A 102 8.85 -4.01 -2.62
N PHE A 103 7.88 -3.96 -3.54
CA PHE A 103 7.74 -2.85 -4.49
C PHE A 103 7.47 -1.50 -3.82
N LEU A 104 6.69 -1.46 -2.73
CA LEU A 104 6.48 -0.22 -1.98
C LEU A 104 7.76 0.26 -1.30
N ILE A 105 8.56 -0.65 -0.72
CA ILE A 105 9.87 -0.31 -0.13
C ILE A 105 10.78 0.28 -1.20
N GLU A 106 10.84 -0.35 -2.38
CA GLU A 106 11.62 0.13 -3.52
C GLU A 106 11.13 1.50 -4.00
N HIS A 107 9.83 1.65 -4.21
CA HIS A 107 9.21 2.88 -4.72
C HIS A 107 9.42 4.09 -3.80
N TYR A 108 9.24 3.89 -2.49
CA TYR A 108 9.41 4.95 -1.49
C TYR A 108 10.84 5.07 -0.96
N ALA A 109 11.75 4.18 -1.39
CA ALA A 109 13.05 3.98 -0.77
C ALA A 109 12.94 3.86 0.77
N GLY A 110 11.88 3.23 1.29
CA GLY A 110 11.57 3.12 2.71
C GLY A 110 11.02 4.39 3.41
N ASN A 111 10.88 5.52 2.71
CA ASN A 111 10.21 6.72 3.23
C ASN A 111 8.71 6.68 2.91
N PHE A 112 7.98 5.82 3.61
CA PHE A 112 6.55 5.60 3.34
C PHE A 112 5.70 6.86 3.61
N PRO A 113 4.61 7.06 2.86
CA PRO A 113 3.65 8.12 3.17
C PRO A 113 3.03 7.88 4.55
N LEU A 114 2.57 8.94 5.21
CA LEU A 114 2.10 8.92 6.60
C LEU A 114 1.16 7.76 6.93
N TRP A 115 0.20 7.46 6.06
CA TRP A 115 -0.79 6.41 6.30
C TRP A 115 -0.19 4.99 6.28
N LEU A 116 0.90 4.78 5.54
CA LEU A 116 1.64 3.51 5.47
C LEU A 116 2.81 3.43 6.45
N SER A 117 3.30 4.56 6.95
CA SER A 117 4.49 4.58 7.81
C SER A 117 4.31 3.68 9.05
N PRO A 118 5.27 2.78 9.35
CA PRO A 118 5.25 1.98 10.57
C PRO A 118 5.18 2.87 11.82
N GLU A 119 5.92 3.98 11.82
CA GLU A 119 5.88 5.01 12.83
C GLU A 119 5.42 6.33 12.21
N GLN A 120 4.19 6.72 12.53
CA GLN A 120 3.54 7.87 11.91
C GLN A 120 3.97 9.17 12.56
N VAL A 121 4.02 9.19 13.89
CA VAL A 121 4.40 10.37 14.68
C VAL A 121 5.37 9.97 15.79
N ARG A 122 6.54 10.60 15.85
CA ARG A 122 7.42 10.55 17.04
C ARG A 122 7.38 11.88 17.78
N ILE A 123 7.08 11.84 19.06
CA ILE A 123 7.08 13.01 19.94
C ILE A 123 8.46 13.15 20.56
N LEU A 124 9.09 14.31 20.37
CA LEU A 124 10.44 14.64 20.83
C LEU A 124 10.37 15.81 21.81
N THR A 125 10.72 15.57 23.07
CA THR A 125 10.75 16.62 24.09
C THR A 125 12.10 17.34 24.14
N ILE A 126 12.07 18.66 24.30
CA ILE A 126 13.24 19.49 24.59
C ILE A 126 13.39 19.59 26.12
N GLY A 127 14.01 18.57 26.70
CA GLY A 127 14.15 18.41 28.15
C GLY A 127 13.30 17.27 28.71
N ASP A 128 13.42 17.05 30.01
CA ASP A 128 12.87 15.94 30.78
C ASP A 128 12.02 16.38 31.99
N ASP A 129 11.63 17.66 32.03
CA ASP A 129 10.74 18.19 33.06
C ASP A 129 9.41 17.42 33.11
N ALA A 130 8.96 17.06 34.32
CA ALA A 130 7.79 16.23 34.53
C ALA A 130 6.52 16.78 33.85
N LYS A 131 6.31 18.11 33.86
CA LYS A 131 5.13 18.72 33.23
C LYS A 131 5.18 18.60 31.70
N LEU A 132 6.37 18.72 31.12
CA LEU A 132 6.57 18.54 29.68
C LEU A 132 6.31 17.09 29.26
N ILE A 133 6.73 16.13 30.09
CA ILE A 133 6.44 14.71 29.87
C ILE A 133 4.94 14.44 29.97
N ASP A 134 4.25 14.97 30.98
CA ASP A 134 2.80 14.81 31.14
C ASP A 134 2.02 15.42 29.97
N TYR A 135 2.41 16.61 29.51
CA TYR A 135 1.83 17.25 28.33
C TYR A 135 2.05 16.39 27.07
N SER A 136 3.26 15.87 26.87
CA SER A 136 3.58 15.00 25.73
C SER A 136 2.81 13.67 25.77
N MET A 137 2.63 13.10 26.97
CA MET A 137 1.78 11.92 27.19
C MET A 137 0.32 12.20 26.86
N SER A 138 -0.18 13.41 27.16
CA SER A 138 -1.56 13.78 26.78
C SER A 138 -1.75 13.82 25.26
N ILE A 139 -0.76 14.33 24.51
CA ILE A 139 -0.77 14.34 23.03
C ILE A 139 -0.68 12.91 22.49
N LEU A 140 0.20 12.09 23.06
CA LEU A 140 0.32 10.68 22.69
C LEU A 140 -1.01 9.94 22.86
N ASN A 141 -1.68 10.14 23.99
CA ASN A 141 -2.97 9.51 24.29
C ASN A 141 -4.06 9.96 23.31
N GLU A 142 -4.09 11.25 22.97
CA GLU A 142 -5.04 11.80 21.99
C GLU A 142 -4.82 11.22 20.58
N LEU A 143 -3.57 11.15 20.14
CA LEU A 143 -3.20 10.51 18.87
C LEU A 143 -3.59 9.03 18.85
N ARG A 144 -3.29 8.28 19.91
CA ARG A 144 -3.62 6.85 20.02
C ARG A 144 -5.11 6.58 20.14
N ALA A 145 -5.88 7.48 20.74
CA ALA A 145 -7.33 7.41 20.75
C ALA A 145 -7.94 7.47 19.35
N HIS A 146 -7.19 8.01 18.37
CA HIS A 146 -7.53 8.03 16.95
C HIS A 146 -6.72 7.01 16.12
N GLU A 147 -6.17 5.97 16.78
CA GLU A 147 -5.42 4.87 16.15
C GLU A 147 -4.15 5.32 15.40
N VAL A 148 -3.62 6.52 15.69
CA VAL A 148 -2.35 6.97 15.13
C VAL A 148 -1.21 6.21 15.80
N ARG A 149 -0.33 5.60 14.99
CA ARG A 149 0.89 4.92 15.46
C ARG A 149 1.92 5.96 15.88
N ALA A 150 1.85 6.33 17.15
CA ALA A 150 2.70 7.34 17.76
C ALA A 150 3.47 6.82 18.98
N GLU A 151 4.66 7.38 19.20
CA GLU A 151 5.53 7.10 20.33
C GLU A 151 6.23 8.37 20.84
N ILE A 152 6.63 8.37 22.11
CA ILE A 152 7.49 9.41 22.69
C ILE A 152 8.93 8.88 22.74
N ASP A 153 9.88 9.67 22.26
CA ASP A 153 11.30 9.39 22.41
C ASP A 153 11.76 9.68 23.86
N LYS A 154 11.91 8.60 24.63
CA LYS A 154 12.34 8.61 26.04
C LYS A 154 13.86 8.71 26.24
N SER A 155 14.64 8.86 25.18
CA SER A 155 16.09 9.03 25.31
C SER A 155 16.45 10.35 26.01
N THR A 156 17.62 10.37 26.65
CA THR A 156 18.18 11.54 27.33
C THR A 156 19.04 12.42 26.40
N ASP A 157 19.05 12.12 25.10
CA ASP A 157 19.85 12.86 24.13
C ASP A 157 19.37 14.29 23.92
N GLN A 158 20.30 15.13 23.47
CA GLN A 158 19.97 16.47 22.99
C GLN A 158 19.01 16.40 21.80
N ILE A 159 18.16 17.41 21.65
CA ILE A 159 17.08 17.41 20.64
C ILE A 159 17.58 17.15 19.22
N ASN A 160 18.74 17.69 18.84
CA ASN A 160 19.33 17.46 17.53
C ASN A 160 19.69 15.98 17.30
N GLY A 161 20.16 15.29 18.34
CA GLY A 161 20.43 13.85 18.28
C GLY A 161 19.16 13.02 18.15
N LYS A 162 18.10 13.40 18.87
CA LYS A 162 16.77 12.78 18.73
C LYS A 162 16.22 12.94 17.31
N ILE A 163 16.27 14.17 16.77
CA ILE A 163 15.84 14.45 15.39
C ILE A 163 16.67 13.64 14.40
N GLN A 164 18.00 13.63 14.52
CA GLN A 164 18.87 12.89 13.61
C GLN A 164 18.52 11.39 13.57
N ARG A 165 18.27 10.77 14.73
CA ARG A 165 17.83 9.36 14.76
C ARG A 165 16.46 9.14 14.15
N ALA A 166 15.49 10.02 14.44
CA ALA A 166 14.16 9.94 13.85
C ALA A 166 14.23 10.04 12.31
N GLU A 167 15.09 10.92 11.78
CA GLU A 167 15.36 11.06 10.35
C GLU A 167 16.03 9.80 9.78
N GLN A 168 17.01 9.22 10.46
CA GLN A 168 17.64 7.96 10.03
C GLN A 168 16.66 6.78 9.97
N MET A 169 15.73 6.72 10.93
CA MET A 169 14.68 5.72 11.00
C MET A 169 13.51 6.00 10.04
N LYS A 170 13.54 7.13 9.32
CA LYS A 170 12.47 7.57 8.40
C LYS A 170 11.11 7.66 9.08
N VAL A 171 11.09 8.10 10.33
CA VAL A 171 9.84 8.45 11.02
C VAL A 171 9.18 9.57 10.22
N HIS A 172 7.96 9.34 9.73
CA HIS A 172 7.33 10.28 8.82
C HIS A 172 7.17 11.68 9.43
N THR A 173 6.56 11.78 10.62
CA THR A 173 6.30 13.06 11.31
C THR A 173 6.96 13.08 12.68
N MET A 174 7.59 14.19 13.02
CA MET A 174 8.16 14.47 14.33
C MET A 174 7.41 15.65 14.96
N PHE A 175 6.89 15.44 16.16
CA PHE A 175 6.30 16.48 17.00
C PHE A 175 7.33 16.92 18.02
N VAL A 176 7.98 18.06 17.79
CA VAL A 176 8.97 18.62 18.70
C VAL A 176 8.25 19.54 19.69
N ILE A 177 8.47 19.30 20.97
CA ILE A 177 7.76 19.99 22.05
C ILE A 177 8.78 20.50 23.08
N GLY A 178 8.92 21.81 23.19
CA GLY A 178 9.62 22.46 24.28
C GLY A 178 8.67 23.11 25.27
N LYS A 179 9.25 23.73 26.30
CA LYS A 179 8.50 24.49 27.32
C LYS A 179 7.59 25.56 26.72
N ARG A 180 8.05 26.29 25.70
CA ARG A 180 7.27 27.33 25.01
C ARG A 180 6.05 26.76 24.28
N ASP A 181 6.22 25.60 23.63
CA ASP A 181 5.13 24.95 22.91
C ASP A 181 4.06 24.43 23.89
N MET A 182 4.49 23.86 25.03
CA MET A 182 3.60 23.44 26.10
C MET A 182 2.80 24.61 26.69
N GLU A 183 3.46 25.75 26.97
CA GLU A 183 2.81 26.96 27.50
C GLU A 183 1.78 27.55 26.54
N ALA A 184 1.98 27.35 25.23
CA ALA A 184 1.10 27.85 24.17
C ALA A 184 0.08 26.83 23.65
N ASP A 185 0.00 25.63 24.23
CA ASP A 185 -0.76 24.48 23.71
C ASP A 185 -0.53 24.25 22.20
N ALA A 186 0.76 24.21 21.83
CA ALA A 186 1.23 24.13 20.46
C ALA A 186 2.17 22.94 20.25
N ILE A 187 2.44 22.64 18.97
CA ILE A 187 3.32 21.56 18.52
C ILE A 187 4.19 22.10 17.38
N SER A 188 5.51 21.94 17.50
CA SER A 188 6.43 22.20 16.40
C SER A 188 6.50 20.96 15.49
N VAL A 189 6.00 21.08 14.27
CA VAL A 189 5.85 19.94 13.35
C VAL A 189 7.04 19.88 12.40
N ARG A 190 7.67 18.71 12.33
CA ARG A 190 8.71 18.41 11.35
C ARG A 190 8.33 17.15 10.56
N VAL A 191 8.59 17.14 9.26
CA VAL A 191 8.31 15.97 8.39
C VAL A 191 9.60 15.49 7.75
N HIS A 192 9.83 14.18 7.74
CA HIS A 192 11.01 13.57 7.14
C HIS A 192 11.16 14.00 5.67
N GLY A 193 12.37 14.38 5.29
CA GLY A 193 12.67 14.89 3.94
C GLY A 193 12.15 16.31 3.62
N LYS A 194 11.20 16.86 4.41
CA LYS A 194 10.70 18.25 4.24
C LYS A 194 11.28 19.22 5.28
N GLY A 195 11.69 18.73 6.44
CA GLY A 195 12.22 19.54 7.51
C GLY A 195 11.15 20.19 8.39
N ASN A 196 11.49 21.29 9.05
CA ASN A 196 10.63 21.97 10.00
C ASN A 196 9.52 22.76 9.27
N LEU A 197 8.26 22.48 9.60
CA LEU A 197 7.08 23.15 9.06
C LEU A 197 6.55 24.27 9.98
N GLY A 198 7.20 24.48 11.13
CA GLY A 198 6.84 25.50 12.10
C GLY A 198 5.92 24.99 13.20
N THR A 199 5.54 25.91 14.08
CA THR A 199 4.66 25.65 15.22
C THR A 199 3.21 25.87 14.83
N LYS A 200 2.35 24.90 15.18
CA LYS A 200 0.89 24.93 14.99
C LYS A 200 0.19 24.74 16.34
N PRO A 201 -1.03 25.26 16.54
CA PRO A 201 -1.87 24.86 17.66
C PRO A 201 -2.00 23.33 17.71
N ARG A 202 -1.99 22.75 18.91
CA ARG A 202 -2.10 21.29 19.11
C ARG A 202 -3.26 20.68 18.35
N ALA A 203 -4.45 21.28 18.48
CA ALA A 203 -5.66 20.82 17.82
C ALA A 203 -5.53 20.80 16.29
N GLU A 204 -4.90 21.81 15.70
CA GLU A 204 -4.66 21.88 14.26
C GLU A 204 -3.67 20.80 13.80
N ALA A 205 -2.53 20.66 14.50
CA ALA A 205 -1.52 19.67 14.15
C ALA A 205 -2.06 18.22 14.19
N ILE A 206 -2.92 17.92 15.18
CA ILE A 206 -3.58 16.61 15.30
C ILE A 206 -4.61 16.44 14.17
N ALA A 207 -5.48 17.43 13.94
CA ALA A 207 -6.49 17.38 12.88
C ALA A 207 -5.85 17.18 11.48
N ASP A 208 -4.77 17.90 11.18
CA ASP A 208 -4.02 17.76 9.93
C ASP A 208 -3.43 16.37 9.75
N THR A 209 -2.90 15.79 10.83
CA THR A 209 -2.35 14.42 10.85
C THR A 209 -3.45 13.41 10.53
N LEU A 210 -4.61 13.55 11.17
CA LEU A 210 -5.76 12.65 10.96
C LEU A 210 -6.33 12.78 9.55
N SER A 211 -6.51 14.00 9.04
CA SER A 211 -6.96 14.26 7.67
C SER A 211 -5.98 13.63 6.67
N SER A 212 -4.67 13.82 6.86
CA SER A 212 -3.66 13.27 5.96
C SER A 212 -3.65 11.74 5.94
N ILE A 213 -3.86 11.08 7.09
CA ILE A 213 -4.01 9.62 7.17
C ILE A 213 -5.29 9.16 6.46
N LYS A 214 -6.43 9.81 6.76
CA LYS A 214 -7.74 9.46 6.22
C LYS A 214 -7.78 9.60 4.70
N GLU A 215 -7.19 10.67 4.17
CA GLU A 215 -7.14 10.97 2.75
C GLU A 215 -6.00 10.25 2.01
N ARG A 216 -5.16 9.51 2.72
CA ARG A 216 -4.01 8.77 2.18
C ARG A 216 -3.10 9.65 1.33
N ARG A 217 -2.85 10.88 1.80
CA ARG A 217 -1.99 11.85 1.10
C ARG A 217 -0.58 11.28 0.95
N ALA A 218 0.02 11.52 -0.22
CA ALA A 218 1.39 11.14 -0.57
C ALA A 218 2.39 12.23 -0.19
#